data_AF-A0A2E5ZRA5-F1
#
_entry.id   AF-A0A2E5ZRA5-F1
#
_cell.length_a   1.000
_cell.length_b   1.000
_cell.length_c   1.000
_cell.angle_alpha   90.00
_cell.angle_beta   90.00
_cell.angle_gamma   90.00
#
_symmetry.space_group_name_H-M   'P 1'
#
loop_
_entity.id
_entity.type
_entity.pdbx_description
1 polymer ?
#
loop_
_entity_poly.entity_id
_entity_poly.type
_entity_poly.pdbx_seq_one_letter_code
_entity_poly.pdbx_strand_id
1 'polypeptide(L)'
;MSMLNTKTQVIDRFGQPSNITKGVEYDEYYYDFGVFQERSQNFNPIISTVSDYEGPYSPANWDQETQYRLTRTNKYLKFRITGDKVIYWESQGVNFPVKKN
;
A
#
# COMPACT_ATOMS: atom_id res chain seq x y z
N MET A 1 16.33 -3.92 14.22
CA MET A 1 15.04 -3.19 14.27
C MET A 1 14.11 -3.94 15.20
N SER A 2 13.49 -3.25 16.17
CA SER A 2 12.71 -3.88 17.24
C SER A 2 11.28 -4.20 16.78
N MET A 3 10.78 -5.38 17.13
CA MET A 3 9.38 -5.78 16.98
C MET A 3 8.53 -4.94 17.95
N LEU A 4 7.33 -4.50 17.53
CA LEU A 4 6.38 -3.85 18.42
C LEU A 4 5.63 -4.93 19.20
N ASN A 5 6.11 -5.21 20.40
CA ASN A 5 5.57 -6.28 21.23
C ASN A 5 4.63 -5.76 22.31
N THR A 6 4.70 -4.46 22.62
CA THR A 6 3.87 -3.84 23.66
C THR A 6 2.97 -2.73 23.12
N LYS A 7 1.87 -2.48 23.81
CA LYS A 7 0.91 -1.42 23.48
C LYS A 7 1.59 -0.05 23.47
N THR A 8 2.44 0.22 24.47
CA THR A 8 3.19 1.48 24.55
C THR A 8 4.06 1.70 23.33
N GLN A 9 4.77 0.67 22.87
CA GLN A 9 5.59 0.79 21.66
C GLN A 9 4.75 1.09 20.41
N VAL A 10 3.56 0.50 20.29
CA VAL A 10 2.63 0.78 19.19
C VAL A 10 2.19 2.24 19.22
N ILE A 11 1.79 2.75 20.39
CA ILE A 11 1.32 4.13 20.57
C ILE A 11 2.46 5.12 20.35
N ASP A 12 3.66 4.85 20.86
CA ASP A 12 4.83 5.74 20.67
C ASP A 12 5.20 5.88 19.20
N ARG A 13 4.96 4.83 18.39
CA ARG A 13 5.34 4.81 16.98
C ARG A 13 4.26 5.38 16.05
N PHE A 14 3.00 5.09 16.31
CA PHE A 14 1.89 5.46 15.42
C PHE A 14 0.95 6.52 15.99
N GLY A 15 1.16 6.93 17.24
CA GLY A 15 0.27 7.85 17.95
C GLY A 15 -0.98 7.15 18.47
N GLN A 16 -2.06 7.93 18.63
CA GLN A 16 -3.35 7.39 19.07
C GLN A 16 -4.05 6.68 17.90
N PRO A 17 -4.69 5.52 18.15
CA PRO A 17 -5.45 4.81 17.13
C PRO A 17 -6.67 5.63 16.69
N SER A 18 -7.02 5.50 15.41
CA SER A 18 -8.23 6.09 14.85
C SER A 18 -9.50 5.48 15.46
N ASN A 19 -9.45 4.19 15.80
CA ASN A 19 -10.55 3.50 16.48
C ASN A 19 -10.00 2.42 17.43
N ILE A 20 -10.65 2.26 18.59
CA ILE A 20 -10.39 1.17 19.52
C ILE A 20 -11.68 0.39 19.70
N THR A 21 -11.67 -0.89 19.31
CA THR A 21 -12.77 -1.82 19.59
C THR A 21 -12.37 -2.69 20.77
N LYS A 22 -13.10 -2.57 21.89
CA LYS A 22 -12.85 -3.40 23.07
C LYS A 22 -13.55 -4.74 22.95
N GLY A 23 -12.78 -5.82 22.92
CA GLY A 23 -13.29 -7.18 22.91
C GLY A 23 -13.16 -7.84 24.28
N VAL A 24 -13.74 -9.03 24.42
CA VAL A 24 -13.65 -9.82 25.66
C VAL A 24 -12.25 -10.45 25.81
N GLU A 25 -11.64 -10.88 24.70
CA GLU A 25 -10.33 -11.56 24.69
C GLU A 25 -9.16 -10.62 24.33
N TYR A 26 -9.43 -9.63 23.48
CA TYR A 26 -8.44 -8.66 23.03
C TYR A 26 -9.12 -7.35 22.63
N ASP A 27 -8.37 -6.27 22.73
CA ASP A 27 -8.72 -4.98 22.18
C ASP A 27 -8.12 -4.85 20.77
N GLU A 28 -8.90 -4.36 19.82
CA GLU A 28 -8.43 -4.03 18.48
C GLU A 28 -8.14 -2.54 18.36
N TYR A 29 -6.90 -2.21 18.01
CA TYR A 29 -6.42 -0.85 17.76
C TYR A 29 -6.28 -0.67 16.26
N TYR A 30 -7.15 0.15 15.68
CA TYR A 30 -7.18 0.41 14.25
C TYR A 30 -6.62 1.80 13.94
N TYR A 31 -5.72 1.85 12.96
CA TYR A 31 -5.08 3.06 12.44
C TYR A 31 -5.40 3.20 10.96
N ASP A 32 -6.11 4.27 10.61
CA ASP A 32 -6.47 4.62 9.24
C ASP A 32 -5.49 5.66 8.68
N PHE A 33 -4.81 5.34 7.58
CA PHE A 33 -3.93 6.28 6.87
C PHE A 33 -4.57 6.77 5.56
N GLY A 34 -5.83 6.43 5.32
CA GLY A 34 -6.61 6.86 4.18
C GLY A 34 -6.33 6.07 2.89
N VAL A 35 -6.87 6.59 1.79
CA VAL A 35 -6.77 5.99 0.46
C VAL A 35 -5.64 6.65 -0.31
N PHE A 36 -4.63 5.86 -0.70
CA PHE A 36 -3.60 6.33 -1.61
C PHE A 36 -3.94 5.98 -3.04
N GLN A 37 -3.79 6.96 -3.92
CA GLN A 37 -3.88 6.77 -5.36
C GLN A 37 -2.47 6.75 -5.94
N GLU A 38 -2.07 5.60 -6.45
CA GLU A 38 -0.82 5.46 -7.19
C GLU A 38 -1.13 5.49 -8.68
N ARG A 39 -0.46 6.38 -9.41
CA ARG A 39 -0.49 6.43 -10.87
C ARG A 39 0.73 5.68 -11.38
N SER A 40 0.57 4.43 -11.79
CA SER A 40 1.63 3.73 -12.51
C SER A 40 1.50 4.06 -14.00
N GLN A 41 2.59 4.53 -14.61
CA GLN A 41 2.63 4.62 -16.07
C GLN A 41 2.68 3.19 -16.62
N ASN A 42 1.71 2.84 -17.46
CA ASN A 42 1.86 1.66 -18.29
C ASN A 42 2.81 2.08 -19.40
N PHE A 43 4.09 1.74 -19.24
CA PHE A 43 5.03 1.85 -20.33
C PHE A 43 4.66 0.76 -21.33
N ASN A 44 3.91 1.12 -22.37
CA ASN A 44 3.66 0.22 -23.49
C ASN A 44 4.96 0.20 -24.32
N PRO A 45 5.70 -0.94 -24.40
CA PRO A 45 6.98 -1.00 -25.09
C PRO A 45 6.86 -0.92 -26.61
N ILE A 46 5.71 -0.51 -27.18
CA ILE A 46 5.62 -0.02 -28.56
C ILE A 46 6.31 1.37 -28.64
N ILE A 47 7.53 1.46 -28.13
CA ILE A 47 8.45 2.50 -28.53
C ILE A 47 8.92 2.05 -29.90
N SER A 48 8.31 2.63 -30.93
CA SER A 48 8.98 2.92 -32.19
C SER A 48 9.94 1.82 -32.68
N THR A 49 9.43 0.60 -32.92
CA THR A 49 9.97 -0.12 -34.07
C THR A 49 9.40 0.61 -35.26
N VAL A 50 10.17 1.54 -35.83
CA VAL A 50 10.03 1.86 -37.23
C VAL A 50 10.23 0.51 -37.93
N SER A 51 9.15 -0.19 -38.20
CA SER A 51 9.20 -1.29 -39.16
C SER A 51 9.76 -0.67 -40.43
N ASP A 52 10.77 -1.29 -41.03
CA ASP A 52 11.31 -0.96 -42.37
C ASP A 52 10.24 -1.21 -43.45
N TYR A 53 9.04 -0.66 -43.27
CA TYR A 53 7.88 -0.84 -44.11
C TYR A 53 7.84 0.31 -45.11
N GLU A 54 8.38 0.04 -46.30
CA GLU A 54 8.26 0.88 -47.50
C GLU A 54 6.86 0.79 -48.13
N GLY A 55 5.80 1.06 -47.36
CA GLY A 55 4.43 1.17 -47.88
C GLY A 55 3.86 2.59 -47.70
N PRO A 56 2.79 2.96 -48.43
CA PRO A 56 2.28 4.33 -48.43
C PRO A 56 1.74 4.69 -47.04
N TYR A 57 2.55 5.47 -46.31
CA TYR A 57 2.20 6.26 -45.12
C TYR A 57 1.04 5.70 -44.29
N SER A 58 1.35 4.81 -43.34
CA SER A 58 0.48 4.67 -42.17
C SER A 58 0.74 5.90 -41.29
N PRO A 59 -0.26 6.75 -40.97
CA PRO A 59 -0.04 7.84 -40.03
C PRO A 59 0.42 7.21 -38.72
N ALA A 60 1.62 7.57 -38.29
CA ALA A 60 2.09 7.14 -36.99
C ALA A 60 1.04 7.57 -35.96
N ASN A 61 0.62 6.65 -35.10
CA ASN A 61 -0.36 6.91 -34.05
C ASN A 61 0.29 7.76 -32.95
N TRP A 62 0.59 9.03 -33.26
CA TRP A 62 1.17 10.01 -32.34
C TRP A 62 0.18 10.43 -31.22
N ASP A 63 -1.12 10.14 -31.41
CA ASP A 63 -2.20 10.48 -30.48
C ASP A 63 -2.54 9.37 -29.47
N GLN A 64 -1.58 8.52 -29.10
CA GLN A 64 -1.80 7.62 -27.96
C GLN A 64 -1.53 8.40 -26.67
N GLU A 65 -2.60 8.83 -26.00
CA GLU A 65 -2.51 9.34 -24.64
C GLU A 65 -1.74 8.34 -23.76
N THR A 66 -0.82 8.85 -22.94
CA THR A 66 -0.03 8.02 -22.03
C THR A 66 -0.96 7.17 -21.20
N GLN A 67 -0.99 5.85 -21.45
CA GLN A 67 -1.83 4.95 -20.69
C GLN A 67 -1.28 4.86 -19.26
N TYR A 68 -2.10 5.24 -18.29
CA TYR A 68 -1.77 5.10 -16.88
C TYR A 68 -2.81 4.25 -16.19
N ARG A 69 -2.37 3.43 -15.25
CA ARG A 69 -3.26 2.71 -14.34
C ARG A 69 -3.32 3.48 -13.03
N LEU A 70 -4.53 3.81 -12.60
CA LEU A 70 -4.79 4.29 -11.24
C LEU A 70 -5.06 3.09 -10.36
N THR A 71 -4.19 2.87 -9.39
CA THR A 71 -4.41 1.88 -8.34
C THR A 71 -4.78 2.62 -7.07
N ARG A 72 -5.97 2.34 -6.52
CA ARG A 72 -6.40 2.85 -5.22
C ARG A 72 -6.15 1.78 -4.17
N THR A 73 -5.38 2.12 -3.15
CA THR A 73 -5.09 1.20 -2.05
C THR A 73 -5.41 1.88 -0.73
N ASN A 74 -6.28 1.25 0.06
CA ASN A 74 -6.54 1.68 1.43
C ASN A 74 -5.32 1.32 2.28
N LYS A 75 -4.79 2.29 3.02
CA LYS A 75 -3.67 2.09 3.92
C LYS A 75 -4.17 2.03 5.35
N TYR A 76 -3.95 0.90 6.02
CA TYR A 76 -4.33 0.73 7.42
C TYR A 76 -3.35 -0.17 8.18
N LEU A 77 -3.37 -0.02 9.50
CA LEU A 77 -2.76 -0.94 10.46
C LEU A 77 -3.79 -1.34 11.49
N LYS A 78 -3.81 -2.62 11.87
CA LYS A 78 -4.65 -3.12 12.95
C LYS A 78 -3.80 -3.97 13.89
N PHE A 79 -3.87 -3.66 15.17
CA PHE A 79 -3.22 -4.42 16.23
C PHE A 79 -4.26 -5.06 17.12
N ARG A 80 -4.06 -6.34 17.44
CA ARG A 80 -4.78 -7.02 18.51
C ARG A 80 -3.91 -7.03 19.74
N ILE A 81 -4.43 -6.48 20.84
CA ILE A 81 -3.69 -6.27 22.07
C ILE A 81 -4.48 -6.88 23.22
N THR A 82 -3.81 -7.70 24.02
CA THR A 82 -4.36 -8.24 25.27
C THR A 82 -3.56 -7.64 26.43
N GLY A 83 -4.19 -6.77 27.22
CA GLY A 83 -3.51 -6.00 28.26
C GLY A 83 -2.47 -5.05 27.65
N ASP A 84 -1.19 -5.34 27.85
CA ASP A 84 -0.07 -4.58 27.26
C ASP A 84 0.61 -5.31 26.11
N LYS A 85 0.24 -6.56 25.81
CA LYS A 85 0.94 -7.38 24.81
C LYS A 85 0.23 -7.33 23.46
N VAL A 86 1.00 -7.07 22.40
CA VAL A 86 0.56 -7.25 21.02
C VAL A 86 0.57 -8.74 20.69
N ILE A 87 -0.58 -9.30 20.37
CA ILE A 87 -0.72 -10.73 20.04
C ILE A 87 -0.73 -10.98 18.53
N TYR A 88 -1.20 -10.02 17.76
CA TYR A 88 -1.31 -10.10 16.30
C TYR A 88 -1.37 -8.69 15.72
N TRP A 89 -0.92 -8.55 14.48
CA TRP A 89 -1.13 -7.34 13.71
C TRP A 89 -1.29 -7.66 12.23
N GLU A 90 -1.99 -6.78 11.54
CA GLU A 90 -2.11 -6.79 10.08
C GLU A 90 -1.91 -5.36 9.55
N SER A 91 -1.42 -5.25 8.33
CA SER A 91 -1.26 -3.98 7.64
C SER A 91 -1.62 -4.13 6.17
N GLN A 92 -2.22 -3.09 5.61
CA GLN A 92 -2.39 -2.96 4.17
C GLN A 92 -1.70 -1.67 3.72
N GLY A 93 -0.82 -1.76 2.73
CA GLY A 93 -0.14 -0.60 2.14
C GLY A 93 0.75 0.22 3.10
N VAL A 94 1.00 -0.29 4.31
CA VAL A 94 1.96 0.27 5.27
C VAL A 94 3.09 -0.74 5.46
N ASN A 95 4.31 -0.33 5.16
CA ASN A 95 5.47 -1.20 5.35
C ASN A 95 5.87 -1.23 6.81
N PHE A 96 5.56 -2.34 7.47
CA PHE A 96 6.06 -2.65 8.79
C PHE A 96 7.12 -3.75 8.69
N PRO A 97 8.35 -3.54 9.19
CA PRO A 97 9.42 -4.52 9.04
C PRO A 97 9.08 -5.79 9.82
N VAL A 98 8.78 -6.87 9.10
CA VAL A 98 8.68 -8.22 9.66
C VAL A 98 10.09 -8.81 9.65
N LYS A 99 10.59 -9.28 10.79
CA LYS A 99 11.84 -10.04 10.81
C LYS A 99 11.57 -11.32 10.01
N LYS A 100 12.30 -11.55 8.90
CA LYS A 100 12.32 -12.87 8.26
C LYS A 100 12.84 -13.85 9.31
N ASN A 101 12.03 -14.87 9.63
CA ASN A 101 12.47 -16.01 10.44
C ASN A 101 13.66 -16.69 9.78
#